data_AF-A0A5C8M3B1-F1
#
_entry.id   AF-A0A5C8M3B1-F1
#
_cell.length_a   1.000
_cell.length_b   1.000
_cell.length_c   1.000
_cell.angle_alpha   90.00
_cell.angle_beta   90.00
_cell.angle_gamma   90.00
#
_symmetry.space_group_name_H-M   'P 1'
#
loop_
_entity.id
_entity.type
_entity.pdbx_description
1 polymer ?
#
loop_
_entity_poly.entity_id
_entity_poly.type
_entity_poly.pdbx_seq_one_letter_code
_entity_poly.pdbx_strand_id
1 'polypeptide(L)'
;MNHFKLNTFMVVSFSLLVLWALTGYVLLNRDMIDASNSPKPVDVVKVLIRTGTESAALRQIAKPFETETGIKVEFIEVGRDSYFTTVGTQLFAGSNTFDIVLMPSTSIAQFASSKAILPLDHYIAMSDSTSRDSFDINDFLSVYRYNGSIYALPTDIRHPFSVLSQRLNSETTGNVG
;
A
#
# COMPACT_ATOMS: atom_id res chain seq x y z
N MET A 1 -59.86 28.50 18.99
CA MET A 1 -58.44 28.56 18.60
C MET A 1 -58.37 28.45 17.07
N ASN A 2 -57.69 29.37 16.40
CA ASN A 2 -57.99 29.75 15.01
C ASN A 2 -57.43 28.73 13.98
N HIS A 3 -58.27 27.78 13.53
CA HIS A 3 -57.90 26.70 12.58
C HIS A 3 -57.25 27.21 11.28
N PHE A 4 -57.54 28.45 10.90
CA PHE A 4 -56.97 29.10 9.72
C PHE A 4 -55.44 29.33 9.85
N LYS A 5 -54.95 29.69 11.04
CA LYS A 5 -53.51 29.92 11.27
C LYS A 5 -52.71 28.62 11.23
N LEU A 6 -53.30 27.52 11.69
CA LEU A 6 -52.63 26.21 11.73
C LEU A 6 -52.39 25.66 10.32
N ASN A 7 -53.34 25.87 9.39
CA ASN A 7 -53.20 25.41 8.01
C ASN A 7 -52.14 26.21 7.23
N THR A 8 -52.02 27.52 7.49
CA THR A 8 -50.97 28.36 6.91
C THR A 8 -49.56 27.93 7.36
N PHE A 9 -49.38 27.61 8.64
CA PHE A 9 -48.09 27.10 9.15
C PHE A 9 -47.70 25.76 8.51
N MET A 10 -48.68 24.87 8.27
CA MET A 10 -48.44 23.57 7.66
C MET A 10 -47.99 23.69 6.18
N VAL A 11 -48.60 24.58 5.41
CA VAL A 11 -48.25 24.81 4.00
C VAL A 11 -46.85 25.44 3.85
N VAL A 12 -46.48 26.36 4.75
CA VAL A 12 -45.15 26.99 4.75
C VAL A 12 -44.06 25.96 5.06
N SER A 13 -44.28 25.08 6.03
CA SER A 13 -43.32 24.03 6.38
C SER A 13 -43.14 23.00 5.25
N PHE A 14 -44.24 22.60 4.60
CA PHE A 14 -44.17 21.68 3.45
C PHE A 14 -43.40 22.29 2.27
N SER A 15 -43.64 23.57 1.99
CA SER A 15 -42.91 24.30 0.93
C SER A 15 -41.41 24.39 1.21
N LEU A 16 -41.02 24.55 2.48
CA LEU A 16 -39.61 24.60 2.89
C LEU A 16 -38.92 23.25 2.73
N LEU A 17 -39.61 22.16 3.03
CA LEU A 17 -39.10 20.79 2.84
C LEU A 17 -38.91 20.45 1.37
N VAL A 18 -39.86 20.85 0.50
CA VAL A 18 -39.74 20.67 -0.94
C VAL A 18 -38.57 21.49 -1.50
N LEU A 19 -38.37 22.72 -1.01
CA LEU A 19 -37.24 23.55 -1.39
C LEU A 19 -35.90 22.93 -0.97
N TRP A 20 -35.82 22.36 0.24
CA TRP A 20 -34.64 21.62 0.70
C TRP A 20 -34.37 20.37 -0.15
N ALA A 21 -35.41 19.60 -0.48
CA ALA A 21 -35.28 18.39 -1.28
C ALA A 21 -34.83 18.68 -2.72
N LEU A 22 -35.37 19.72 -3.35
CA LEU A 22 -34.96 20.15 -4.69
C LEU A 22 -33.53 20.68 -4.72
N THR A 23 -33.12 21.42 -3.69
CA THR A 23 -31.75 21.93 -3.58
C THR A 23 -30.74 20.78 -3.41
N GLY A 24 -31.07 19.79 -2.57
CA GLY A 24 -30.25 18.58 -2.42
C GLY A 24 -30.15 17.75 -3.71
N TYR A 25 -31.25 17.62 -4.45
CA TYR A 25 -31.28 16.92 -5.74
C TYR A 25 -30.40 17.61 -6.80
N VAL A 26 -30.43 18.94 -6.87
CA VAL A 26 -29.59 19.71 -7.81
C VAL A 26 -28.11 19.63 -7.45
N LEU A 27 -27.76 19.61 -6.16
CA LEU A 27 -26.37 19.44 -5.71
C LEU A 27 -25.84 18.04 -6.04
N LEU A 28 -26.62 16.98 -5.76
CA LEU A 28 -26.23 15.60 -6.09
C LEU A 28 -26.03 15.39 -7.60
N ASN A 29 -26.88 16.01 -8.44
CA ASN A 29 -26.74 15.89 -9.89
C ASN A 29 -25.55 16.68 -10.46
N ARG A 30 -25.10 17.76 -9.81
CA ARG A 30 -23.93 18.53 -10.25
C ARG A 30 -22.62 17.77 -10.06
N ASP A 31 -22.47 17.07 -8.94
CA ASP A 31 -21.28 16.25 -8.66
C ASP A 31 -21.11 15.11 -9.69
N MET A 32 -22.22 14.58 -10.21
CA MET A 32 -22.20 13.54 -11.25
C MET A 32 -21.78 14.05 -12.64
N ILE A 33 -22.05 15.32 -12.95
CA ILE A 33 -21.72 15.93 -14.26
C ILE A 33 -20.22 16.27 -14.33
N ASP A 34 -19.60 16.71 -13.23
CA ASP A 34 -18.16 16.95 -13.16
C ASP A 34 -17.33 15.66 -13.14
N ALA A 35 -17.87 14.58 -12.56
CA ALA A 35 -17.22 13.27 -12.59
C ALA A 35 -17.13 12.68 -14.02
N SER A 36 -18.05 13.04 -14.92
CA SER A 36 -18.07 12.54 -16.30
C SER A 36 -17.07 13.21 -17.24
N ASN A 37 -16.58 14.42 -16.91
CA ASN A 37 -15.69 15.22 -17.78
C ASN A 37 -14.24 15.31 -17.27
N SER A 38 -13.90 14.55 -16.23
CA SER A 38 -12.52 14.49 -15.75
C SER A 38 -11.65 13.68 -16.73
N PRO A 39 -10.46 14.19 -17.10
CA PRO A 39 -9.48 13.40 -17.84
C PRO A 39 -9.25 12.06 -17.13
N LYS A 40 -9.20 10.95 -17.87
CA LYS A 40 -8.90 9.62 -17.32
C LYS A 40 -7.70 9.74 -16.36
N PRO A 41 -7.83 9.36 -15.07
CA PRO A 41 -6.72 9.43 -14.15
C PRO A 41 -5.55 8.66 -14.75
N VAL A 42 -4.38 9.28 -14.79
CA VAL A 42 -3.14 8.52 -14.97
C VAL A 42 -3.04 7.63 -13.74
N ASP A 43 -3.04 6.32 -13.92
CA ASP A 43 -2.89 5.38 -12.81
C ASP A 43 -1.49 5.59 -12.20
N VAL A 44 -1.46 6.21 -11.02
CA VAL A 44 -0.24 6.42 -10.23
C VAL A 44 -0.20 5.33 -9.17
N VAL A 45 0.85 4.52 -9.20
CA VAL A 45 1.14 3.51 -8.18
C VAL A 45 2.09 4.12 -7.15
N LYS A 46 1.66 4.13 -5.89
CA LYS A 46 2.40 4.68 -4.76
C LYS A 46 3.17 3.58 -4.03
N VAL A 47 4.48 3.75 -3.93
CA VAL A 47 5.41 2.80 -3.30
C VAL A 47 5.98 3.42 -2.04
N LEU A 48 5.58 2.88 -0.88
CA LEU A 48 6.21 3.20 0.39
C LEU A 48 7.54 2.43 0.52
N ILE A 49 8.63 3.16 0.66
CA ILE A 49 9.97 2.58 0.68
C ILE A 49 10.90 3.28 1.66
N ARG A 50 11.85 2.51 2.18
CA ARG A 50 12.88 3.03 3.07
C ARG A 50 13.91 3.83 2.29
N THR A 51 14.33 4.98 2.84
CA THR A 51 15.45 5.74 2.26
C THR A 51 16.72 4.89 2.20
N GLY A 52 17.40 4.90 1.05
CA GLY A 52 18.69 4.23 0.90
C GLY A 52 18.95 3.66 -0.48
N THR A 53 19.78 2.63 -0.52
CA THR A 53 20.17 1.95 -1.77
C THR A 53 18.99 1.26 -2.44
N GLU A 54 18.04 0.73 -1.64
CA GLU A 54 16.85 0.06 -2.19
C GLU A 54 15.95 1.04 -2.96
N SER A 55 15.69 2.24 -2.43
CA SER A 55 14.88 3.25 -3.12
C SER A 55 15.57 3.81 -4.36
N ALA A 56 16.89 4.00 -4.31
CA ALA A 56 17.67 4.42 -5.47
C ALA A 56 17.62 3.38 -6.62
N ALA A 57 17.75 2.09 -6.29
CA ALA A 57 17.68 1.02 -7.29
C ALA A 57 16.28 0.90 -7.90
N LEU A 58 15.22 0.91 -7.08
CA LEU A 58 13.85 0.80 -7.59
C LEU A 58 13.45 1.97 -8.48
N ARG A 59 13.94 3.20 -8.20
CA ARG A 59 13.72 4.35 -9.10
C ARG A 59 14.34 4.16 -10.49
N GLN A 60 15.46 3.45 -10.59
CA GLN A 60 16.08 3.16 -11.89
C GLN A 60 15.24 2.16 -12.70
N ILE A 61 14.63 1.18 -12.02
CA ILE A 61 13.78 0.15 -12.64
C ILE A 61 12.36 0.69 -12.92
N ALA A 62 11.88 1.66 -12.14
CA ALA A 62 10.58 2.29 -12.38
C ALA A 62 10.53 3.02 -13.73
N LYS A 63 11.59 3.71 -14.14
CA LYS A 63 11.62 4.45 -15.42
C LYS A 63 11.26 3.61 -16.66
N PRO A 64 11.89 2.45 -16.92
CA PRO A 64 11.50 1.60 -18.03
C PRO A 64 10.07 1.07 -17.86
N PHE A 65 9.66 0.68 -16.65
CA PHE A 65 8.28 0.27 -16.37
C PHE A 65 7.25 1.35 -16.72
N GLU A 66 7.49 2.61 -16.32
CA GLU A 66 6.60 3.73 -16.67
C GLU A 66 6.53 3.99 -18.17
N THR A 67 7.66 3.76 -18.87
CA THR A 67 7.76 3.96 -20.32
C THR A 67 6.99 2.88 -21.08
N GLU A 68 7.08 1.63 -20.60
CA GLU A 68 6.44 0.48 -21.24
C GLU A 68 4.93 0.43 -20.97
N THR A 69 4.52 0.71 -19.74
CA THR A 69 3.13 0.52 -19.30
C THR A 69 2.30 1.81 -19.29
N GLY A 70 2.95 2.97 -19.28
CA GLY A 70 2.30 4.27 -19.10
C GLY A 70 1.84 4.56 -17.66
N ILE A 71 1.98 3.60 -16.74
CA ILE A 71 1.66 3.74 -15.31
C ILE A 71 2.76 4.58 -14.65
N LYS A 72 2.40 5.53 -13.77
CA LYS A 72 3.37 6.35 -13.04
C LYS A 72 3.69 5.76 -11.67
N VAL A 73 4.94 5.89 -11.23
CA VAL A 73 5.39 5.37 -9.95
C VAL A 73 5.80 6.52 -9.03
N GLU A 74 5.07 6.70 -7.94
CA GLU A 74 5.39 7.66 -6.89
C GLU A 74 6.05 6.96 -5.70
N PHE A 75 7.23 7.41 -5.30
CA PHE A 75 7.95 6.84 -4.16
C PHE A 75 7.79 7.71 -2.92
N ILE A 76 7.18 7.14 -1.88
CA ILE A 76 7.04 7.73 -0.56
C ILE A 76 8.20 7.22 0.29
N GLU A 77 9.19 8.08 0.54
CA GLU A 77 10.38 7.70 1.29
C GLU A 77 10.25 7.98 2.78
N VAL A 78 10.52 6.97 3.60
CA VAL A 78 10.55 7.11 5.06
C VAL A 78 11.94 6.72 5.60
N GLY A 79 12.42 7.48 6.58
CA GLY A 79 13.72 7.25 7.22
C GLY A 79 13.81 5.88 7.90
N ARG A 80 15.03 5.34 7.97
CA ARG A 80 15.27 3.95 8.45
C ARG A 80 14.71 3.69 9.85
N ASP A 81 14.86 4.64 10.77
CA ASP A 81 14.52 4.45 12.18
C ASP A 81 13.01 4.30 12.43
N SER A 82 12.18 4.99 11.63
CA SER A 82 10.72 5.00 11.79
C SER A 82 9.98 4.16 10.76
N TYR A 83 10.69 3.52 9.82
CA TYR A 83 10.12 2.86 8.66
C TYR A 83 9.09 1.78 9.05
N PHE A 84 9.50 0.75 9.79
CA PHE A 84 8.61 -0.38 10.10
C PHE A 84 7.46 0.02 11.03
N THR A 85 7.68 0.98 11.94
CA THR A 85 6.62 1.56 12.77
C THR A 85 5.58 2.27 11.90
N THR A 86 6.02 3.04 10.91
CA THR A 86 5.13 3.72 9.96
C THR A 86 4.34 2.72 9.12
N VAL A 87 5.01 1.71 8.57
CA VAL A 87 4.37 0.64 7.79
C VAL A 87 3.28 -0.05 8.60
N GLY A 88 3.62 -0.51 9.81
CA GLY A 88 2.65 -1.18 10.68
C GLY A 88 1.46 -0.29 11.01
N THR A 89 1.71 0.98 11.37
CA THR A 89 0.65 1.94 11.69
C THR A 89 -0.32 2.14 10.52
N GLN A 90 0.21 2.36 9.31
CA GLN A 90 -0.61 2.61 8.13
C GLN A 90 -1.41 1.37 7.70
N LEU A 91 -0.79 0.19 7.73
CA LEU A 91 -1.46 -1.07 7.38
C LEU A 91 -2.57 -1.43 8.37
N PHE A 92 -2.33 -1.32 9.68
CA PHE A 92 -3.38 -1.59 10.69
C PHE A 92 -4.47 -0.53 10.72
N ALA A 93 -4.17 0.71 10.33
CA ALA A 93 -5.17 1.75 10.16
C ALA A 93 -6.05 1.56 8.91
N GLY A 94 -5.71 0.64 7.99
CA GLY A 94 -6.41 0.47 6.72
C GLY A 94 -6.24 1.68 5.79
N SER A 95 -5.09 2.34 5.87
CA SER A 95 -4.78 3.54 5.08
C SER A 95 -4.63 3.23 3.60
N ASN A 96 -5.05 4.16 2.74
CA ASN A 96 -4.90 4.10 1.29
C ASN A 96 -3.78 5.03 0.78
N THR A 97 -2.80 5.33 1.64
CA THR A 97 -1.70 6.26 1.33
C THR A 97 -0.68 5.68 0.34
N PHE A 98 -0.55 4.36 0.27
CA PHE A 98 0.32 3.65 -0.67
C PHE A 98 -0.33 2.36 -1.15
N ASP A 99 0.10 1.89 -2.31
CA ASP A 99 -0.36 0.64 -2.95
C ASP A 99 0.62 -0.50 -2.71
N ILE A 100 1.92 -0.18 -2.69
CA ILE A 100 3.01 -1.15 -2.53
C ILE A 100 3.89 -0.72 -1.35
N VAL A 101 4.34 -1.68 -0.55
CA VAL A 101 5.23 -1.43 0.59
C VAL A 101 6.28 -2.52 0.70
N LEU A 102 7.51 -2.11 1.02
CA LEU A 102 8.57 -3.04 1.37
C LEU A 102 8.45 -3.43 2.86
N MET A 103 8.42 -4.71 3.18
CA MET A 103 8.30 -5.16 4.58
C MET A 103 9.12 -6.44 4.82
N PRO A 104 9.48 -6.74 6.08
CA PRO A 104 10.26 -7.93 6.39
C PRO A 104 9.35 -9.16 6.30
N SER A 105 9.88 -10.26 5.77
CA SER A 105 9.14 -11.53 5.64
C SER A 105 8.58 -12.03 6.97
N THR A 106 9.28 -11.76 8.07
CA THR A 106 8.86 -12.12 9.44
C THR A 106 7.53 -11.49 9.88
N SER A 107 7.10 -10.41 9.24
CA SER A 107 5.86 -9.70 9.60
C SER A 107 4.66 -10.09 8.71
N ILE A 108 4.86 -10.90 7.67
CA ILE A 108 3.81 -11.25 6.70
C ILE A 108 2.62 -11.94 7.38
N ALA A 109 2.88 -12.94 8.23
CA ALA A 109 1.81 -13.65 8.93
C ALA A 109 0.95 -12.72 9.80
N GLN A 110 1.57 -11.73 10.45
CA GLN A 110 0.87 -10.76 11.30
C GLN A 110 -0.11 -9.92 10.47
N PHE A 111 0.36 -9.30 9.38
CA PHE A 111 -0.47 -8.46 8.53
C PHE A 111 -1.52 -9.26 7.73
N ALA A 112 -1.17 -10.47 7.31
CA ALA A 112 -2.11 -11.37 6.64
C ALA A 112 -3.25 -11.78 7.59
N SER A 113 -2.93 -12.10 8.86
CA SER A 113 -3.92 -12.46 9.88
C SER A 113 -4.91 -11.32 10.17
N SER A 114 -4.46 -10.06 10.09
CA SER A 114 -5.31 -8.89 10.26
C SER A 114 -6.01 -8.43 8.98
N LYS A 115 -5.84 -9.16 7.86
CA LYS A 115 -6.35 -8.79 6.54
C LYS A 115 -5.87 -7.40 6.05
N ALA A 116 -4.71 -6.96 6.51
CA ALA A 116 -4.15 -5.67 6.14
C ALA A 116 -3.38 -5.71 4.80
N ILE A 117 -3.10 -6.92 4.28
CA ILE A 117 -2.43 -7.14 3.01
C ILE A 117 -3.19 -8.15 2.14
N LEU A 118 -3.11 -7.97 0.83
CA LEU A 118 -3.86 -8.73 -0.17
C LEU A 118 -3.16 -10.08 -0.49
N PRO A 119 -3.91 -11.20 -0.59
CA PRO A 119 -3.36 -12.44 -1.13
C PRO A 119 -3.04 -12.28 -2.62
N LEU A 120 -1.88 -12.77 -3.05
CA LEU A 120 -1.32 -12.59 -4.39
C LEU A 120 -1.54 -13.79 -5.31
N ASP A 121 -2.11 -14.90 -4.82
CA ASP A 121 -2.25 -16.16 -5.56
C ASP A 121 -2.91 -15.97 -6.93
N HIS A 122 -3.95 -15.12 -7.00
CA HIS A 122 -4.66 -14.79 -8.24
C HIS A 122 -3.74 -14.13 -9.28
N TYR A 123 -2.90 -13.18 -8.86
CA TYR A 123 -1.99 -12.46 -9.75
C TYR A 123 -0.82 -13.35 -10.20
N ILE A 124 -0.33 -14.22 -9.32
CA ILE A 124 0.74 -15.18 -9.62
C ILE A 124 0.25 -16.25 -10.61
N ALA A 125 -1.02 -16.66 -10.51
CA ALA A 125 -1.61 -17.62 -11.45
C ALA A 125 -1.80 -17.04 -12.85
N MET A 126 -2.04 -15.71 -12.96
CA MET A 126 -2.26 -15.01 -14.22
C MET A 126 -0.98 -14.59 -14.94
N SER A 127 0.18 -14.59 -14.26
CA SER A 127 1.41 -14.10 -14.88
C SER A 127 2.10 -15.20 -15.69
N ASP A 128 2.30 -14.92 -16.98
CA ASP A 128 3.22 -15.69 -17.84
C ASP A 128 4.70 -15.42 -17.45
N SER A 129 4.93 -14.43 -16.58
CA SER A 129 6.23 -13.87 -16.22
C SER A 129 6.94 -14.60 -15.09
N THR A 130 6.26 -15.50 -14.36
CA THR A 130 6.96 -16.41 -13.42
C THR A 130 7.65 -17.47 -14.27
N SER A 131 8.92 -17.26 -14.61
CA SER A 131 9.75 -18.30 -15.23
C SER A 131 9.93 -19.45 -14.23
N ARG A 132 8.96 -20.38 -14.23
CA ARG A 132 8.89 -21.50 -13.29
C ARG A 132 10.09 -22.45 -13.42
N ASP A 133 10.81 -22.38 -14.55
CA ASP A 133 11.88 -23.31 -14.88
C ASP A 133 13.25 -22.92 -14.27
N SER A 134 13.44 -21.67 -13.84
CA SER A 134 14.74 -21.19 -13.32
C SER A 134 14.84 -21.18 -11.79
N PHE A 135 13.72 -21.29 -11.06
CA PHE A 135 13.69 -21.21 -9.60
C PHE A 135 12.60 -22.11 -9.01
N ASP A 136 12.91 -22.82 -7.91
CA ASP A 136 11.89 -23.48 -7.10
C ASP A 136 11.06 -22.43 -6.36
N ILE A 137 9.97 -22.03 -7.00
CA ILE A 137 9.04 -21.02 -6.50
C ILE A 137 8.40 -21.45 -5.17
N ASN A 138 8.30 -22.75 -4.88
CA ASN A 138 7.71 -23.22 -3.63
C ASN A 138 8.65 -23.03 -2.45
N ASP A 139 9.94 -23.31 -2.64
CA ASP A 139 10.95 -23.06 -1.60
C ASP A 139 11.07 -21.55 -1.32
N PHE A 140 11.15 -20.75 -2.39
CA PHE A 140 11.34 -19.30 -2.30
C PHE A 140 10.14 -18.55 -1.70
N LEU A 141 8.91 -18.96 -2.03
CA LEU A 141 7.69 -18.31 -1.56
C LEU A 141 7.19 -18.86 -0.21
N SER A 142 7.79 -19.94 0.30
CA SER A 142 7.39 -20.58 1.57
C SER A 142 7.31 -19.59 2.73
N VAL A 143 8.30 -18.69 2.86
CA VAL A 143 8.38 -17.68 3.92
C VAL A 143 7.39 -16.52 3.75
N TYR A 144 6.73 -16.41 2.60
CA TYR A 144 5.73 -15.39 2.28
C TYR A 144 4.30 -15.95 2.30
N ARG A 145 4.12 -17.20 2.76
CA ARG A 145 2.81 -17.85 2.89
C ARG A 145 2.21 -17.66 4.28
N TYR A 146 0.89 -17.48 4.30
CA TYR A 146 0.09 -17.56 5.52
C TYR A 146 -1.21 -18.31 5.20
N ASN A 147 -1.54 -19.34 5.98
CA ASN A 147 -2.70 -20.21 5.74
C ASN A 147 -2.83 -20.73 4.30
N GLY A 148 -1.70 -21.06 3.66
CA GLY A 148 -1.65 -21.61 2.30
C GLY A 148 -1.59 -20.58 1.17
N SER A 149 -1.95 -19.32 1.42
CA SER A 149 -1.92 -18.22 0.44
C SER A 149 -0.61 -17.43 0.48
N ILE A 150 -0.17 -16.92 -0.67
CA ILE A 150 1.03 -16.07 -0.81
C ILE A 150 0.63 -14.60 -0.64
N TYR A 151 1.35 -13.84 0.17
CA TYR A 151 0.99 -12.44 0.48
C TYR A 151 2.03 -11.39 0.10
N ALA A 152 3.23 -11.81 -0.30
CA ALA A 152 4.28 -10.90 -0.75
C ALA A 152 5.21 -11.59 -1.73
N LEU A 153 5.95 -10.77 -2.47
CA LEU A 153 7.00 -11.22 -3.37
C LEU A 153 8.38 -10.80 -2.82
N PRO A 154 9.37 -11.69 -2.87
CA PRO A 154 10.74 -11.37 -2.50
C PRO A 154 11.37 -10.36 -3.46
N THR A 155 11.99 -9.33 -2.90
CA THR A 155 12.80 -8.33 -3.64
C THR A 155 14.30 -8.58 -3.50
N ASP A 156 14.72 -9.05 -2.33
CA ASP A 156 16.09 -9.44 -2.02
C ASP A 156 16.08 -10.55 -0.96
N ILE A 157 17.06 -11.45 -1.02
CA ILE A 157 17.33 -12.39 0.05
C ILE A 157 18.63 -11.99 0.70
N ARG A 158 18.55 -11.60 1.97
CA ARG A 158 19.71 -11.29 2.79
C ARG A 158 19.90 -12.39 3.82
N HIS A 159 21.00 -13.13 3.69
CA HIS A 159 21.47 -14.01 4.75
C HIS A 159 22.46 -13.24 5.62
N PRO A 160 22.23 -13.13 6.94
CA PRO A 160 23.20 -12.49 7.82
C PRO A 160 24.50 -13.27 7.79
N PHE A 161 25.59 -12.62 7.39
CA PHE A 161 26.93 -13.19 7.42
C PHE A 161 27.79 -12.40 8.41
N SER A 162 28.37 -13.11 9.37
CA SER A 162 29.28 -12.53 10.35
C SER A 162 30.71 -12.57 9.82
N VAL A 163 31.32 -11.41 9.61
CA VAL A 163 32.74 -11.28 9.29
C VAL A 163 33.50 -11.01 10.58
N LEU A 164 34.28 -11.99 11.07
CA LEU A 164 35.19 -11.79 12.20
C LEU A 164 36.57 -11.38 11.69
N SER A 165 37.04 -10.19 12.08
CA SER A 165 38.41 -9.75 11.78
C SER A 165 39.40 -10.48 12.68
N GLN A 166 40.21 -11.38 12.10
CA GLN A 166 41.25 -12.10 12.85
C GLN A 166 42.34 -11.18 13.43
N ARG A 167 42.46 -9.94 12.94
CA ARG A 167 43.44 -8.94 13.41
C ARG A 167 43.16 -8.45 14.82
N LEU A 168 41.89 -8.48 15.27
CA LEU A 168 41.51 -8.10 16.63
C LEU A 168 41.74 -9.23 17.64
N ASN A 169 41.92 -10.46 17.17
CA ASN A 169 42.07 -11.63 18.05
C ASN A 169 43.51 -11.82 18.54
N SER A 170 44.51 -11.29 17.83
CA SER A 170 45.93 -11.37 18.23
C SER A 170 46.35 -10.36 19.30
N GLU A 171 45.59 -9.28 19.50
CA GLU A 171 45.91 -8.26 20.51
C GLU A 171 45.44 -8.65 21.92
N THR A 172 44.50 -9.60 22.04
CA THR A 172 43.97 -10.04 23.35
C THR A 172 44.77 -11.20 23.98
N THR A 173 45.57 -11.92 23.19
CA THR A 173 46.46 -13.01 23.68
C THR A 173 47.89 -12.55 24.00
N GLY A 174 48.20 -11.26 23.85
CA GLY A 174 49.57 -10.74 23.95
C GLY A 174 49.97 -10.11 25.29
N ASN A 175 49.34 -10.45 26.42
CA ASN A 175 49.77 -9.96 27.73
C ASN A 175 49.58 -10.99 28.86
N VAL A 176 50.38 -12.05 28.80
CA VAL A 176 50.70 -12.94 29.93
C VAL A 176 52.14 -13.39 29.73
N GLY A 177 53.07 -12.64 30.31
CA GLY A 177 54.51 -12.90 30.30
C GLY A 177 55.22 -11.94 31.23
#